data_AF-A0A329VKG4-F1
#
_entry.id   AF-A0A329VKG4-F1
#
_cell.length_a   1.000
_cell.length_b   1.000
_cell.length_c   1.000
_cell.angle_alpha   90.00
_cell.angle_beta   90.00
_cell.angle_gamma   90.00
#
_symmetry.space_group_name_H-M   'P 1'
#
loop_
_entity.id
_entity.type
_entity.pdbx_description
1 polymer ?
#
loop_
_entity_poly.entity_id
_entity_poly.type
_entity_poly.pdbx_seq_one_letter_code
_entity_poly.pdbx_strand_id
1 'polypeptide(L)'
;KDTVRGRLHINPPRPGEAAASYMHFPADRDLNYFSQLLAERSVLKESGGQRFRVWEQLPGRANEALDCRVYGYAALCGLLHMGLKLNALDSVVIRYLTKEQDSGSEQRQEMRHYF
;
A
#
# COMPACT_ATOMS: atom_id res chain seq x y z
N LYS A 1 6.27 1.48 -11.16
CA LYS A 1 7.17 1.48 -9.97
C LYS A 1 7.43 2.88 -9.43
N ASP A 2 7.67 3.88 -10.27
CA ASP A 2 7.95 5.27 -9.84
C ASP A 2 6.89 5.88 -8.94
N THR A 3 5.62 5.76 -9.30
CA THR A 3 4.52 6.28 -8.48
C THR A 3 4.51 5.66 -7.09
N VAL A 4 4.73 4.35 -6.99
CA VAL A 4 4.81 3.65 -5.69
C VAL A 4 6.00 4.17 -4.89
N ARG A 5 7.18 4.28 -5.51
CA ARG A 5 8.36 4.82 -4.81
C ARG A 5 8.16 6.27 -4.36
N GLY A 6 7.58 7.13 -5.20
CA GLY A 6 7.33 8.53 -4.87
C GLY A 6 6.40 8.68 -3.66
N ARG A 7 5.34 7.86 -3.61
CA ARG A 7 4.39 7.86 -2.49
C ARG A 7 4.98 7.42 -1.16
N LEU A 8 5.99 6.53 -1.16
CA LEU A 8 6.70 6.14 0.06
C LEU A 8 7.48 7.30 0.71
N HIS A 9 7.74 8.39 -0.02
CA HIS A 9 8.43 9.58 0.50
C HIS A 9 7.46 10.66 1.00
N ILE A 10 6.15 10.42 0.95
CA ILE A 10 5.17 11.35 1.49
C ILE A 10 5.21 11.25 3.01
N ASN A 11 5.37 12.39 3.67
CA ASN A 11 5.37 12.47 5.13
C ASN A 11 4.00 12.05 5.71
N PRO A 12 3.98 11.44 6.90
CA PRO A 12 2.73 11.06 7.54
C PRO A 12 1.85 12.28 7.78
N PRO A 13 0.55 12.21 7.42
CA PRO A 13 -0.40 13.23 7.82
C PRO A 13 -0.56 13.24 9.33
N ARG A 14 -1.16 14.32 9.85
CA ARG A 14 -1.58 14.34 11.25
C ARG A 14 -2.62 13.24 11.49
N PRO A 15 -2.68 12.66 12.69
CA PRO A 15 -3.71 11.67 13.02
C PRO A 15 -5.12 12.21 12.73
N GLY A 16 -5.91 11.43 12.00
CA GLY A 16 -7.28 11.81 11.61
C GLY A 16 -7.40 12.67 10.35
N GLU A 17 -6.28 13.14 9.78
CA GLU A 17 -6.30 13.90 8.52
C GLU A 17 -6.07 12.99 7.31
N ALA A 18 -6.89 13.16 6.27
CA ALA A 18 -6.68 12.49 5.00
C ALA A 18 -5.56 13.17 4.21
N ALA A 19 -4.55 12.39 3.77
CA ALA A 19 -3.55 12.86 2.82
C ALA A 19 -3.66 12.09 1.51
N ALA A 20 -3.88 12.84 0.43
CA ALA A 20 -3.90 12.27 -0.90
C ALA A 20 -2.57 11.56 -1.20
N SER A 21 -2.66 10.36 -1.76
CA SER A 21 -1.51 9.53 -2.15
C SER A 21 -0.61 9.02 -1.01
N TYR A 22 -0.88 9.35 0.25
CA TYR A 22 -0.16 8.75 1.39
C TYR A 22 -0.47 7.26 1.50
N MET A 23 0.55 6.46 1.85
CA MET A 23 0.41 5.01 1.98
C MET A 23 0.25 4.62 3.45
N HIS A 24 -0.91 4.04 3.77
CA HIS A 24 -1.13 3.40 5.05
C HIS A 24 -0.59 1.96 5.04
N PHE A 25 -0.07 1.55 6.19
CA PHE A 25 0.41 0.20 6.45
C PHE A 25 -0.26 -0.33 7.73
N PRO A 26 -0.68 -1.60 7.75
CA PRO A 26 -1.09 -2.25 8.99
C PRO A 26 0.02 -2.19 10.04
N ALA A 27 -0.36 -2.04 11.32
CA ALA A 27 0.59 -1.94 12.43
C ALA A 27 1.39 -3.24 12.69
N ASP A 28 0.94 -4.37 12.13
CA ASP A 28 1.55 -5.69 12.28
C ASP A 28 2.69 -5.97 11.27
N ARG A 29 2.97 -5.06 10.33
CA ARG A 29 4.03 -5.25 9.33
C ARG A 29 5.39 -5.16 10.00
N ASP A 30 6.21 -6.18 9.78
CA ASP A 30 7.55 -6.28 10.34
C ASP A 30 8.61 -5.61 9.45
N LEU A 31 9.85 -5.57 9.95
CA LEU A 31 10.97 -4.98 9.22
C LEU A 31 11.26 -5.74 7.91
N ASN A 32 11.01 -7.05 7.86
CA ASN A 32 11.22 -7.85 6.67
C ASN A 32 10.31 -7.40 5.53
N TYR A 33 9.03 -7.15 5.81
CA TYR A 33 8.09 -6.57 4.84
C TYR A 33 8.62 -5.26 4.24
N PHE A 34 9.10 -4.33 5.08
CA PHE A 34 9.64 -3.06 4.61
C PHE A 34 10.98 -3.21 3.87
N SER A 35 11.81 -4.18 4.25
CA SER A 35 13.03 -4.52 3.52
C SER A 35 12.70 -4.96 2.09
N GLN A 36 11.68 -5.80 1.92
CA GLN A 36 11.19 -6.22 0.61
C GLN A 36 10.53 -5.07 -0.18
N LEU A 37 9.77 -4.21 0.50
CA LEU A 37 9.13 -3.04 -0.10
C LEU A 37 10.16 -2.03 -0.66
N LEU A 38 11.37 -2.03 -0.11
CA LEU A 38 12.51 -1.21 -0.50
C LEU A 38 13.60 -1.99 -1.22
N ALA A 39 13.30 -3.20 -1.71
CA ALA A 39 14.30 -4.11 -2.28
C ALA A 39 14.82 -3.69 -3.66
N GLU A 40 14.28 -2.64 -4.28
CA GLU A 40 14.74 -2.16 -5.58
C GLU A 40 15.18 -0.69 -5.53
N ARG A 41 16.13 -0.35 -6.42
CA ARG A 41 16.57 1.02 -6.66
C ARG A 41 16.51 1.37 -8.14
N SER A 42 16.29 2.65 -8.42
CA SER A 42 16.34 3.19 -9.77
C SER A 42 17.78 3.61 -10.09
N VAL A 43 18.37 3.03 -11.13
CA VAL A 43 19.73 3.31 -11.59
C VAL A 43 19.71 3.83 -13.02
N LEU A 44 20.66 4.71 -13.35
CA LEU A 44 20.92 5.11 -14.73
C LEU A 44 21.93 4.15 -15.33
N LYS A 45 21.57 3.55 -16.45
CA LYS A 45 22.45 2.74 -17.30
C LYS A 45 22.68 3.44 -18.62
N GLU A 46 23.78 3.07 -19.28
CA GLU A 46 24.13 3.57 -20.60
C GLU A 46 24.40 2.38 -21.52
N SER A 47 23.83 2.39 -22.73
CA SER A 47 24.08 1.39 -23.76
C SER A 47 24.02 2.06 -25.12
N GLY A 48 25.05 1.87 -25.95
CA GLY A 48 25.12 2.48 -27.27
C GLY A 48 25.06 4.02 -27.25
N GLY A 49 25.58 4.66 -26.20
CA GLY A 49 25.53 6.12 -26.01
C GLY A 49 24.18 6.66 -25.51
N GLN A 50 23.15 5.83 -25.37
CA GLN A 50 21.87 6.23 -24.80
C GLN A 50 21.82 5.93 -23.30
N ARG A 51 21.50 6.95 -22.50
CA ARG A 51 21.20 6.81 -21.07
C ARG A 51 19.73 6.47 -20.86
N PHE A 52 19.47 5.45 -20.04
CA PHE A 52 18.13 5.02 -19.67
C PHE A 52 18.07 4.59 -18.21
N ARG A 53 16.88 4.63 -17.63
CA ARG A 53 16.67 4.34 -16.22
C ARG A 53 16.09 2.94 -16.04
N VAL A 54 16.69 2.15 -15.16
CA VAL A 54 16.28 0.76 -14.86
C VAL A 54 16.01 0.64 -13.38
N TRP A 55 15.03 -0.19 -13.01
CA TRP A 55 14.82 -0.63 -11.65
C TRP A 55 15.56 -1.94 -11.43
N GLU A 56 16.53 -1.93 -10.52
CA GLU A 56 17.32 -3.10 -10.17
C GLU A 56 17.02 -3.55 -8.74
N GLN A 57 16.86 -4.85 -8.58
CA GLN A 57 16.76 -5.49 -7.28
C GLN A 57 18.12 -5.50 -6.58
N LEU A 58 18.09 -5.19 -5.29
CA LEU A 58 19.26 -5.23 -4.41
C LEU A 58 19.63 -6.70 -4.15
N PRO A 59 20.92 -7.07 -4.25
CA PRO A 59 21.36 -8.44 -4.02
C PRO A 59 20.94 -8.96 -2.64
N GLY A 60 20.47 -10.21 -2.60
CA GLY A 60 20.08 -10.89 -1.35
C GLY A 60 18.77 -10.39 -0.71
N ARG A 61 18.00 -9.56 -1.41
CA ARG A 61 16.67 -9.12 -0.93
C ARG A 61 15.57 -9.69 -1.81
N ALA A 62 14.55 -10.25 -1.18
CA ALA A 62 13.29 -10.58 -1.86
C ALA A 62 12.50 -9.27 -2.11
N ASN A 63 11.65 -9.20 -3.15
CA ASN A 63 10.97 -7.97 -3.58
C ASN A 63 9.44 -8.14 -3.72
N GLU A 64 8.87 -9.23 -3.22
CA GLU A 64 7.47 -9.62 -3.39
C GLU A 64 6.52 -8.57 -2.82
N ALA A 65 6.88 -7.96 -1.67
CA ALA A 65 6.09 -6.88 -1.08
C ALA A 65 5.97 -5.65 -2.00
N LEU A 66 7.05 -5.29 -2.70
CA LEU A 66 7.05 -4.20 -3.67
C LEU A 66 6.24 -4.59 -4.91
N ASP A 67 6.47 -5.79 -5.47
CA ASP A 67 5.79 -6.24 -6.68
C ASP A 67 4.29 -6.39 -6.47
N CYS A 68 3.85 -6.96 -5.34
CA CYS A 68 2.45 -7.04 -4.95
C CYS A 68 1.79 -5.64 -4.92
N ARG A 69 2.48 -4.64 -4.36
CA ARG A 69 1.96 -3.27 -4.31
C ARG A 69 1.92 -2.60 -5.68
N VAL A 70 2.90 -2.88 -6.54
CA VAL A 70 2.93 -2.40 -7.93
C VAL A 70 1.78 -3.02 -8.73
N TYR A 71 1.54 -4.33 -8.59
CA TYR A 71 0.44 -5.01 -9.27
C TYR A 71 -0.92 -4.57 -8.76
N GLY A 72 -1.10 -4.43 -7.45
CA GLY A 72 -2.34 -3.88 -6.88
C GLY A 72 -2.64 -2.48 -7.41
N TYR A 73 -1.62 -1.62 -7.53
CA TYR A 73 -1.78 -0.30 -8.11
C TYR A 73 -2.10 -0.34 -9.61
N ALA A 74 -1.44 -1.21 -10.38
CA ALA A 74 -1.71 -1.37 -11.80
C ALA A 74 -3.14 -1.88 -12.05
N ALA A 75 -3.61 -2.85 -11.26
CA ALA A 75 -4.97 -3.35 -11.30
C ALA A 75 -5.99 -2.24 -10.99
N LEU A 76 -5.73 -1.43 -9.95
CA LEU A 76 -6.57 -0.27 -9.63
C LEU A 76 -6.62 0.72 -10.80
N CYS A 77 -5.49 1.08 -11.40
CA CYS A 77 -5.46 1.95 -12.58
C CYS A 77 -6.26 1.36 -13.75
N GLY A 78 -6.14 0.06 -14.01
CA GLY A 78 -6.93 -0.63 -15.03
C GLY A 78 -8.43 -0.54 -14.75
N LEU A 79 -8.86 -0.78 -13.51
CA LEU A 79 -10.25 -0.67 -13.11
C LEU A 79 -10.78 0.77 -13.24
N LEU A 80 -10.00 1.76 -12.84
CA LEU A 80 -10.36 3.18 -13.02
C LEU A 80 -10.55 3.51 -14.51
N HIS A 81 -9.65 3.02 -15.37
CA HIS A 81 -9.75 3.20 -16.81
C HIS A 81 -10.99 2.50 -17.41
N MET A 82 -11.43 1.39 -16.80
CA MET A 82 -12.68 0.70 -17.16
C MET A 82 -13.94 1.34 -16.55
N GLY A 83 -13.82 2.46 -15.84
CA GLY A 83 -14.96 3.22 -15.32
C GLY A 83 -15.31 2.97 -13.85
N LEU A 84 -14.44 2.29 -13.09
CA LEU A 84 -14.59 2.17 -11.63
C LEU A 84 -14.63 3.56 -10.98
N LYS A 85 -15.72 3.89 -10.30
CA LYS A 85 -15.86 5.14 -9.54
C LYS A 85 -15.46 4.91 -8.08
N LEU A 86 -14.16 5.06 -7.80
CA LEU A 86 -13.60 4.76 -6.47
C LEU A 86 -14.28 5.54 -5.34
N ASN A 87 -14.51 6.84 -5.51
CA ASN A 87 -15.16 7.68 -4.48
C ASN A 87 -16.61 7.26 -4.19
N ALA A 88 -17.30 6.66 -5.16
CA ALA A 88 -18.65 6.14 -4.95
C ALA A 88 -18.61 4.84 -4.12
N LEU A 89 -17.61 3.99 -4.36
CA LEU A 89 -17.39 2.75 -3.62
C LEU A 89 -16.84 2.97 -2.22
N ASP A 90 -16.09 4.04 -1.99
CA ASP A 90 -15.48 4.36 -0.69
C ASP A 90 -16.53 4.35 0.44
N SER A 91 -17.68 4.98 0.20
CA SER A 91 -18.81 5.00 1.15
C SER A 91 -19.33 3.60 1.51
N VAL A 92 -19.25 2.66 0.57
CA VAL A 92 -19.69 1.27 0.76
C VAL A 92 -18.63 0.49 1.53
N VAL A 93 -17.37 0.60 1.13
CA VAL A 93 -16.24 -0.11 1.76
C VAL A 93 -16.05 0.33 3.21
N ILE A 94 -16.05 1.65 3.48
CA ILE A 94 -15.96 2.19 4.85
C ILE A 94 -17.10 1.65 5.72
N ARG A 95 -18.32 1.56 5.18
CA ARG A 95 -19.48 1.02 5.89
C ARG A 95 -19.34 -0.47 6.21
N TYR A 96 -18.73 -1.26 5.34
CA TYR A 96 -18.48 -2.68 5.62
C TYR A 96 -17.39 -2.86 6.67
N LEU A 97 -16.28 -2.10 6.58
CA LEU A 97 -15.17 -2.21 7.52
C LEU A 97 -15.54 -1.70 8.93
N THR A 98 -16.41 -0.70 9.04
CA THR A 98 -16.92 -0.23 10.34
C THR A 98 -17.92 -1.21 10.96
N LYS A 99 -18.77 -1.87 10.16
CA LYS A 99 -19.70 -2.90 10.67
C LYS A 99 -19.00 -4.13 11.26
N GLU A 100 -17.88 -4.55 10.67
CA GLU A 100 -17.06 -5.67 11.19
C GLU A 100 -16.35 -5.32 12.51
N GLN A 101 -16.07 -4.04 12.76
CA GLN A 101 -15.48 -3.60 14.03
C GLN A 101 -16.49 -3.53 15.17
N ASP A 102 -17.74 -3.13 14.88
CA ASP A 102 -18.80 -3.11 15.89
C ASP A 102 -19.19 -4.52 16.36
N SER A 103 -19.31 -5.50 15.44
CA SER A 103 -19.68 -6.88 15.77
C SER A 103 -18.62 -7.63 16.60
N GLY A 104 -17.33 -7.33 16.39
CA GLY A 104 -16.24 -7.88 17.20
C GLY A 104 -16.08 -7.23 18.59
N SER A 105 -16.66 -6.05 18.80
CA SER A 105 -16.62 -5.33 20.07
C SER A 105 -17.68 -5.82 21.06
N GLU A 106 -18.88 -6.16 20.59
CA GLU A 106 -19.97 -6.72 21.39
C GLU A 106 -19.61 -8.10 21.96
N GLN A 107 -19.00 -8.98 21.14
CA GLN A 107 -18.55 -10.31 21.60
C GLN A 107 -17.40 -10.25 22.63
N ARG A 108 -16.55 -9.21 22.56
CA ARG A 108 -15.50 -8.97 23.57
C ARG A 108 -16.05 -8.38 24.86
N GLN A 109 -17.16 -7.66 24.80
CA GLN A 109 -17.82 -7.07 25.97
C GLN A 109 -18.65 -8.11 26.73
N GLU A 110 -19.29 -9.06 26.02
CA GLU A 110 -19.95 -10.21 26.65
C GLU A 110 -18.94 -11.10 27.40
N MET A 111 -17.77 -11.42 26.83
CA MET A 111 -16.77 -12.24 27.53
C MET A 111 -16.10 -11.57 28.74
N ARG A 112 -16.13 -10.24 28.86
CA ARG A 112 -15.64 -9.52 30.07
C ARG A 112 -16.64 -9.51 31.21
N HIS A 113 -17.87 -9.94 30.97
CA HIS A 113 -18.90 -10.04 32.01
C HIS A 113 -18.98 -11.45 32.63
N TYR A 114 -18.22 -12.41 32.09
CA TYR A 114 -18.16 -13.81 32.52
C TYR A 114 -16.82 -14.23 33.16
N PHE A 115 -15.90 -13.30 33.40
CA PHE A 115 -14.66 -13.52 34.18
C PHE A 115 -14.47 -12.41 35.22
#